data_AF-A5AGF2-F1
#
_entry.id   AF-A5AGF2-F1
#
_cell.length_a   1.000
_cell.length_b   1.000
_cell.length_c   1.000
_cell.angle_alpha   90.00
_cell.angle_beta   90.00
_cell.angle_gamma   90.00
#
_symmetry.space_group_name_H-M   'P 1'
#
loop_
_entity.id
_entity.type
_entity.pdbx_description
1 polymer ?
#
loop_
_entity_poly.entity_id
_entity_poly.type
_entity_poly.pdbx_seq_one_letter_code
_entity_poly.pdbx_strand_id
1 'polypeptide(L)'
;MPPEKVEVFKSLEGWASEWVLPLLKPVEQLWQPQDFLPDPTQPFDAFSEQVRELRDRTAELPDEYFVVLVGDMITEDALLTYQTMINTLDGVRDETGASASPWAKWTRS
;
A
#
# COMPACT_ATOMS: atom_id res chain seq x y z
N MET A 1 15.96 7.92 -19.31
CA MET A 1 15.42 7.39 -20.59
C MET A 1 15.71 8.38 -21.71
N PRO A 2 15.79 8.01 -23.01
CA PRO A 2 15.87 9.02 -24.08
C PRO A 2 14.68 9.99 -23.99
N PRO A 3 14.90 11.32 -24.03
CA PRO A 3 13.84 12.32 -23.77
C PRO A 3 12.61 12.16 -24.67
N GLU A 4 12.80 11.75 -25.91
CA GLU A 4 11.73 11.53 -26.88
C GLU A 4 10.74 10.43 -26.46
N LYS A 5 11.16 9.49 -25.61
CA LYS A 5 10.28 8.41 -25.13
C LYS A 5 9.35 8.84 -23.99
N VAL A 6 9.61 9.99 -23.36
CA VAL A 6 8.71 10.55 -22.34
C VAL A 6 7.33 10.87 -22.95
N GLU A 7 7.31 11.33 -24.20
CA GLU A 7 6.06 11.66 -24.89
C GLU A 7 5.15 10.43 -25.10
N VAL A 8 5.72 9.22 -25.11
CA VAL A 8 4.94 7.98 -25.17
C VAL A 8 4.05 7.85 -23.93
N PHE A 9 4.60 8.04 -22.73
CA PHE A 9 3.82 7.97 -21.49
C PHE A 9 2.75 9.06 -21.39
N LYS A 10 3.04 10.24 -21.93
CA LYS A 10 2.07 11.32 -22.04
C LYS A 10 0.91 10.95 -22.98
N SER A 11 1.21 10.38 -24.15
CA SER A 11 0.18 9.91 -25.08
C SER A 11 -0.67 8.75 -24.52
N LEU A 12 -0.14 7.99 -23.56
CA LEU A 12 -0.82 6.88 -22.90
C LEU A 12 -1.69 7.30 -21.70
N GLU A 13 -1.74 8.58 -21.32
CA GLU A 13 -2.53 9.00 -20.15
C GLU A 13 -4.04 8.67 -20.29
N GLY A 14 -4.60 8.81 -21.50
CA GLY A 14 -5.99 8.41 -21.76
C GLY A 14 -6.20 6.91 -21.52
N TRP A 15 -5.29 6.09 -22.05
CA TRP A 15 -5.30 4.64 -21.84
C TRP A 15 -5.13 4.28 -20.36
N ALA A 16 -4.19 4.91 -19.65
CA ALA A 16 -3.97 4.65 -18.23
C ALA A 16 -5.19 5.00 -17.38
N SER A 17 -5.88 6.08 -17.74
CA SER A 17 -7.12 6.48 -17.06
C SER A 17 -8.24 5.45 -17.25
N GLU A 18 -8.33 4.85 -18.44
CA GLU A 18 -9.38 3.88 -18.77
C GLU A 18 -9.06 2.44 -18.31
N TRP A 19 -7.78 2.06 -18.27
CA TRP A 19 -7.39 0.65 -18.08
C TRP A 19 -6.54 0.39 -16.83
N VAL A 20 -5.80 1.38 -16.33
CA VAL A 20 -4.93 1.20 -15.15
C VAL A 20 -5.65 1.68 -13.89
N LEU A 21 -6.16 2.91 -13.87
CA LEU A 21 -6.84 3.44 -12.69
C LEU A 21 -8.04 2.60 -12.22
N PRO A 22 -8.85 1.98 -13.09
CA PRO A 22 -9.96 1.14 -12.62
C PRO A 22 -9.55 -0.16 -11.93
N LEU A 23 -8.25 -0.53 -11.93
CA LEU A 23 -7.75 -1.64 -11.13
C LEU A 23 -7.63 -1.27 -9.65
N LEU A 24 -7.60 0.04 -9.32
CA LEU A 24 -7.66 0.52 -7.95
C LEU A 24 -9.07 0.33 -7.40
N LYS A 25 -9.16 -0.27 -6.22
CA LYS A 25 -10.44 -0.37 -5.52
C LYS A 25 -10.79 1.00 -4.89
N PRO A 26 -12.06 1.42 -4.92
CA PRO A 26 -12.51 2.59 -4.16
C PRO A 26 -12.18 2.43 -2.68
N VAL A 27 -11.81 3.53 -2.02
CA VAL A 27 -11.39 3.53 -0.61
C VAL A 27 -12.47 2.94 0.30
N GLU A 28 -13.73 3.21 0.00
CA GLU A 28 -14.90 2.74 0.73
C GLU A 28 -15.13 1.22 0.61
N GLN A 29 -14.46 0.56 -0.35
CA GLN A 29 -14.50 -0.88 -0.57
C GLN A 29 -13.21 -1.59 -0.12
N LEU A 30 -12.21 -0.84 0.34
CA LEU A 30 -10.98 -1.41 0.89
C LEU A 30 -11.19 -1.84 2.34
N TRP A 31 -10.64 -3.02 2.66
CA TRP A 31 -10.46 -3.39 4.06
C TRP A 31 -9.47 -2.44 4.71
N GLN A 32 -9.63 -2.22 6.01
CA GLN A 32 -8.73 -1.43 6.84
C GLN A 32 -8.04 -2.34 7.88
N PRO A 33 -6.84 -1.99 8.37
CA PRO A 33 -6.15 -2.82 9.37
C PRO A 33 -7.01 -3.15 10.59
N GLN A 34 -7.86 -2.21 11.01
CA GLN A 34 -8.76 -2.40 12.15
C GLN A 34 -9.78 -3.53 11.94
N ASP A 35 -10.13 -3.90 10.70
CA ASP A 35 -11.04 -5.01 10.40
C ASP A 35 -10.46 -6.36 10.83
N PHE A 36 -9.14 -6.46 11.01
CA PHE A 36 -8.41 -7.68 11.37
C PHE A 36 -7.70 -7.60 12.73
N LEU A 37 -7.83 -6.48 13.45
CA LEU A 37 -7.18 -6.25 14.74
C LEU A 37 -8.20 -6.20 15.88
N PRO A 38 -7.77 -6.53 17.12
CA PRO A 38 -8.60 -6.29 18.30
C PRO A 38 -9.11 -4.85 18.34
N ASP A 39 -10.38 -4.67 18.67
CA ASP A 39 -11.07 -3.37 18.62
C ASP A 39 -10.83 -2.57 19.91
N PRO A 40 -9.99 -1.51 19.88
CA PRO A 40 -9.65 -0.74 21.07
C PRO A 40 -10.78 0.18 21.53
N THR A 41 -11.88 0.29 20.76
CA THR A 41 -13.04 1.10 21.12
C THR A 41 -14.01 0.37 22.05
N GLN A 42 -13.86 -0.95 22.19
CA GLN A 42 -14.65 -1.77 23.11
C GLN A 42 -14.27 -1.53 24.58
N PRO A 43 -15.12 -1.92 25.54
CA PRO A 43 -14.75 -1.93 26.95
C PRO A 43 -13.43 -2.69 27.17
N PHE A 44 -12.62 -2.18 28.11
CA PHE A 44 -11.26 -2.67 28.37
C PHE A 44 -11.16 -4.19 28.49
N ASP A 45 -12.10 -4.84 29.19
CA ASP A 45 -12.10 -6.28 29.38
C ASP A 45 -12.29 -7.05 28.06
N ALA A 46 -13.16 -6.56 27.17
CA ALA A 46 -13.44 -7.19 25.88
C ALA A 46 -12.27 -7.04 24.90
N PHE A 47 -11.67 -5.84 24.82
CA PHE A 47 -10.45 -5.62 24.06
C PHE A 47 -9.30 -6.49 24.58
N SER A 48 -9.12 -6.55 25.90
CA SER A 48 -8.07 -7.34 26.54
C SER A 48 -8.23 -8.84 26.27
N GLU A 49 -9.46 -9.34 26.20
CA GLU A 49 -9.73 -10.72 25.83
C GLU A 49 -9.31 -11.00 24.38
N GLN A 50 -9.71 -10.16 23.42
CA GLN A 50 -9.31 -10.31 22.02
C GLN A 50 -7.79 -10.28 21.83
N VAL A 51 -7.09 -9.42 22.59
CA VAL A 51 -5.62 -9.37 22.60
C VAL A 51 -5.04 -10.67 23.18
N ARG A 52 -5.61 -11.21 24.24
CA ARG A 52 -5.18 -12.49 24.82
C ARG A 52 -5.36 -13.64 23.83
N GLU A 53 -6.53 -13.75 23.21
CA GLU A 53 -6.83 -14.78 22.21
C GLU A 53 -5.89 -14.71 20.99
N LEU A 54 -5.49 -13.52 20.56
CA LEU A 54 -4.48 -13.34 19.53
C LEU A 54 -3.13 -13.91 20.00
N ARG A 55 -2.68 -13.54 21.19
CA ARG A 55 -1.38 -13.98 21.74
C ARG A 55 -1.34 -15.50 21.95
N ASP A 56 -2.42 -16.09 22.45
CA ASP A 56 -2.51 -17.52 22.71
C ASP A 56 -2.39 -18.33 21.40
N ARG A 57 -3.05 -17.89 20.32
CA ARG A 57 -2.91 -18.50 18.99
C ARG A 57 -1.50 -18.36 18.42
N THR A 58 -0.82 -17.25 18.70
CA THR A 58 0.55 -17.04 18.22
C THR A 58 1.59 -17.87 18.98
N ALA A 59 1.28 -18.36 20.18
CA ALA A 59 2.22 -19.12 21.00
C ALA A 59 2.60 -20.49 20.40
N GLU A 60 1.77 -21.02 19.50
CA GLU A 60 2.01 -22.29 18.81
C GLU A 60 2.73 -22.12 17.45
N LEU A 61 3.02 -20.88 17.04
CA LEU A 61 3.72 -20.61 15.79
C LEU A 61 5.25 -20.76 15.97
N PRO A 62 5.95 -21.40 15.02
CA PRO A 62 7.40 -21.58 15.11
C PRO A 62 8.16 -20.27 14.85
N ASP A 63 9.35 -20.14 15.41
CA ASP A 63 10.20 -18.95 15.25
C ASP A 63 10.54 -18.67 13.78
N GLU A 64 10.74 -19.72 12.97
CA GLU A 64 11.01 -19.59 11.54
C GLU A 64 9.87 -18.87 10.80
N TYR A 65 8.63 -19.04 11.25
CA TYR A 65 7.49 -18.31 10.70
C TYR A 65 7.60 -16.82 11.02
N PHE A 66 7.96 -16.46 12.26
CA PHE A 66 8.14 -15.07 12.66
C PHE A 66 9.32 -14.41 11.97
N VAL A 67 10.41 -15.13 11.69
CA VAL A 67 11.54 -14.58 10.92
C VAL A 67 11.08 -14.09 9.54
N VAL A 68 10.29 -14.90 8.83
CA VAL A 68 9.76 -14.52 7.52
C VAL A 68 8.74 -13.39 7.67
N LEU A 69 7.78 -13.52 8.60
CA LEU A 69 6.72 -12.52 8.80
C LEU A 69 7.29 -11.14 9.18
N VAL A 70 8.30 -11.09 10.04
CA VAL A 70 8.95 -9.83 10.42
C VAL A 70 9.76 -9.26 9.27
N GLY A 71 10.41 -10.11 8.46
CA GLY A 71 11.08 -9.69 7.23
C GLY A 71 10.11 -9.04 6.24
N ASP A 72 8.94 -9.65 6.05
CA ASP A 72 7.88 -9.11 5.20
C ASP A 72 7.38 -7.76 5.74
N MET A 73 7.09 -7.67 7.05
CA MET A 73 6.64 -6.42 7.68
C MET A 73 7.67 -5.28 7.52
N ILE A 74 8.95 -5.55 7.76
CA ILE A 74 10.02 -4.54 7.58
C ILE A 74 10.09 -4.05 6.13
N THR A 75 9.87 -4.97 5.18
CA THR A 75 9.87 -4.65 3.76
C THR A 75 8.67 -3.76 3.41
N GLU A 76 7.47 -4.10 3.88
CA GLU A 76 6.26 -3.27 3.69
C GLU A 76 6.37 -1.88 4.35
N ASP A 77 6.97 -1.79 5.54
CA ASP A 77 7.22 -0.52 6.25
C ASP A 77 8.19 0.42 5.49
N ALA A 78 8.96 -0.10 4.53
CA ALA A 78 9.84 0.69 3.67
C ALA A 78 9.09 1.41 2.53
N LEU A 79 7.75 1.49 2.57
CA LEU A 79 6.87 2.06 1.55
C LEU A 79 7.32 3.41 0.98
N LEU A 80 7.84 4.31 1.81
CA LEU A 80 8.34 5.62 1.37
C LEU A 80 9.45 5.49 0.31
N THR A 81 10.30 4.47 0.43
CA THR A 81 11.35 4.18 -0.53
C THR A 81 10.77 3.71 -1.86
N TYR A 82 9.70 2.90 -1.84
CA TYR A 82 9.04 2.42 -3.05
C TYR A 82 8.34 3.56 -3.81
N GLN A 83 7.63 4.43 -3.09
CA GLN A 83 7.00 5.60 -3.72
C GLN A 83 8.05 6.55 -4.30
N THR A 84 9.16 6.77 -3.58
CA THR A 84 10.29 7.59 -4.08
C THR A 84 10.89 6.99 -5.34
N MET A 85 11.09 5.67 -5.37
CA MET A 85 11.61 4.95 -6.55
C MET A 85 10.72 5.19 -7.77
N ILE A 86 9.40 5.07 -7.65
CA ILE A 86 8.47 5.35 -8.75
C ILE A 86 8.55 6.82 -9.19
N ASN A 87 8.66 7.76 -8.23
CA ASN A 87 8.83 9.18 -8.52
C ASN A 87 10.19 9.56 -9.12
N THR A 88 11.12 8.62 -9.26
CA THR A 88 12.35 8.83 -10.06
C THR A 88 12.21 8.41 -11.52
N LEU A 89 11.09 7.78 -11.91
CA LEU A 89 10.88 7.28 -13.27
C LEU A 89 10.44 8.41 -14.23
N ASP A 90 11.25 8.63 -15.27
CA ASP A 90 10.95 9.60 -16.33
C ASP A 90 9.58 9.31 -16.98
N GLY A 91 8.74 10.33 -17.09
CA GLY A 91 7.44 10.28 -17.79
C GLY A 91 6.24 9.85 -16.96
N VAL A 92 6.45 9.31 -15.75
CA VAL A 92 5.36 8.90 -14.84
C VAL A 92 5.45 9.51 -13.44
N ARG A 93 6.60 10.12 -13.09
CA ARG A 93 6.80 10.76 -11.79
C ARG A 93 5.79 11.86 -11.51
N ASP A 94 5.47 12.04 -10.23
CA ASP A 94 4.67 13.17 -9.76
C ASP A 94 5.54 14.41 -9.57
N GLU A 95 5.39 15.39 -10.46
CA GLU A 95 6.18 16.63 -10.45
C GLU A 95 5.83 17.58 -9.29
N THR A 96 4.64 17.46 -8.69
CA THR A 96 4.13 18.42 -7.70
C THR A 96 3.76 17.79 -6.36
N GLY A 97 3.76 16.45 -6.29
CA GLY A 97 3.20 15.69 -5.16
C GLY A 97 1.66 15.64 -5.16
N ALA A 98 1.01 16.28 -6.13
CA ALA A 98 -0.43 16.31 -6.30
C ALA A 98 -0.84 16.42 -7.78
N SER A 99 0.02 15.99 -8.71
CA SER A 99 -0.28 16.09 -10.14
C SER A 99 -1.57 15.36 -10.50
N ALA A 100 -2.32 15.94 -11.44
CA ALA A 100 -3.59 15.41 -11.92
C ALA A 100 -3.41 14.27 -12.96
N SER A 101 -2.17 14.03 -13.42
CA SER A 101 -1.84 12.95 -14.33
C SER A 101 -2.29 11.59 -13.76
N PRO A 102 -2.84 10.67 -14.58
CA PRO A 102 -3.22 9.34 -14.13
C PRO A 102 -2.05 8.55 -13.54
N TRP A 103 -0.83 8.77 -14.05
CA TRP A 103 0.38 8.13 -13.50
C TRP A 103 0.66 8.57 -12.07
N ALA A 104 0.56 9.87 -11.81
CA ALA A 104 0.74 10.44 -10.47
C ALA A 104 -0.39 10.02 -9.52
N LYS A 105 -1.64 9.94 -10.00
CA LYS A 105 -2.76 9.41 -9.20
C LYS A 105 -2.52 7.96 -8.79
N TRP A 106 -2.12 7.10 -9.73
CA TRP A 106 -1.78 5.70 -9.44
C TRP A 106 -0.68 5.59 -8.37
N THR A 107 0.40 6.37 -8.49
CA THR A 107 1.52 6.37 -7.51
C THR A 107 1.13 6.80 -6.09
N ARG A 108 0.03 7.56 -5.93
CA ARG A 108 -0.47 8.02 -4.62
C ARG A 108 -1.63 7.19 -4.08
N SER A 109 -2.16 6.27 -4.88
CA SER A 109 -3.35 5.47 -4.54
C SER A 109 -3.01 4.24 -3.72
#